data_AF-A0A124IQP7-F1
#
_entry.id   AF-A0A124IQP7-F1
#
_cell.length_a   1.000
_cell.length_b   1.000
_cell.length_c   1.000
_cell.angle_alpha   90.00
_cell.angle_beta   90.00
_cell.angle_gamma   90.00
#
_symmetry.space_group_name_H-M   'P 1'
#
loop_
_entity.id
_entity.type
_entity.pdbx_description
1 polymer ?
#
loop_
_entity_poly.entity_id
_entity_poly.type
_entity_poly.pdbx_seq_one_letter_code
_entity_poly.pdbx_strand_id
1 'polypeptide(L)'
;MSEIENLIRVKERTSPIVARRYETVLRCIANGSNSWGRVLRCLEDEEGSTISSSVLHNIITNLEKLSIIKDYEFLDPIYREASKRLKRHPQ
;
A
#
# COMPACT_ATOMS: atom_id res chain seq x y z
N MET A 1 3.96 18.06 3.76
CA MET A 1 3.60 16.65 3.99
C MET A 1 2.60 16.26 2.94
N SER A 2 2.90 15.22 2.16
CA SER A 2 1.92 14.67 1.21
C SER A 2 0.81 13.92 1.94
N GLU A 3 -0.34 13.74 1.31
CA GLU A 3 -1.44 12.96 1.87
C GLU A 3 -1.04 11.50 2.16
N ILE A 4 -0.21 10.91 1.28
CA ILE A 4 0.38 9.58 1.44
C ILE A 4 1.24 9.50 2.72
N GLU A 5 2.13 10.47 2.93
CA GLU A 5 2.96 10.52 4.15
C GLU A 5 2.10 10.64 5.41
N ASN A 6 1.05 11.46 5.38
CA ASN A 6 0.16 11.61 6.51
C ASN A 6 -0.61 10.31 6.81
N LEU A 7 -1.11 9.63 5.78
CA LEU A 7 -1.76 8.32 5.91
C LEU A 7 -0.82 7.32 6.61
N ILE A 8 0.41 7.19 6.12
CA ILE A 8 1.40 6.26 6.68
C ILE A 8 1.68 6.62 8.14
N ARG A 9 1.91 7.90 8.45
CA ARG A 9 2.17 8.38 9.81
C ARG A 9 1.01 8.10 10.76
N VAL A 10 -0.23 8.21 10.29
CA VAL A 10 -1.42 7.85 11.08
C VAL A 10 -1.43 6.34 11.36
N LYS A 11 -1.13 5.50 10.36
CA LYS A 11 -1.05 4.05 10.56
C LYS A 11 0.09 3.65 11.52
N GLU A 12 1.24 4.32 11.44
CA GLU A 12 2.40 4.05 12.30
C GLU A 12 2.06 4.21 13.78
N ARG A 13 1.26 5.24 14.12
CA ARG A 13 0.77 5.46 15.49
C ARG A 13 -0.14 4.35 16.00
N THR A 14 -0.81 3.62 15.12
CA THR A 14 -1.65 2.47 15.47
C THR A 14 -0.83 1.19 15.53
N SER A 15 -0.01 0.92 14.50
CA SER A 15 0.85 -0.25 14.41
C SER A 15 1.90 -0.06 13.30
N PRO A 16 3.20 -0.22 13.62
CA PRO A 16 4.28 -0.18 12.61
C PRO A 16 4.11 -1.22 11.49
N ILE A 17 3.58 -2.40 11.83
CA ILE A 17 3.33 -3.47 10.85
C ILE A 17 2.24 -3.03 9.86
N VAL A 18 1.16 -2.41 10.36
CA VAL A 18 0.09 -1.91 9.50
C VAL A 18 0.62 -0.82 8.57
N ALA A 19 1.42 0.11 9.08
CA ALA A 19 2.02 1.16 8.26
C ALA A 19 2.89 0.59 7.13
N ARG A 20 3.81 -0.34 7.46
CA ARG A 20 4.65 -1.04 6.47
C ARG A 20 3.84 -1.74 5.39
N ARG A 21 2.72 -2.39 5.75
CA ARG A 21 1.83 -3.04 4.76
C ARG A 21 1.14 -2.03 3.85
N TYR A 22 0.69 -0.88 4.37
CA TYR A 22 0.13 0.20 3.55
C TYR A 22 1.18 0.76 2.58
N GLU A 23 2.40 1.03 3.05
CA GLU A 23 3.51 1.49 2.21
C GLU A 23 3.82 0.49 1.09
N THR A 24 3.87 -0.79 1.44
CA THR A 24 4.19 -1.86 0.50
C THR A 24 3.11 -2.01 -0.55
N VAL A 25 1.82 -2.00 -0.18
CA VAL A 25 0.70 -2.06 -1.14
C VAL A 25 0.74 -0.86 -2.11
N LEU A 26 0.91 0.36 -1.59
CA LEU A 26 1.02 1.56 -2.44
C LEU A 26 2.19 1.46 -3.42
N ARG A 27 3.36 1.00 -2.94
CA ARG A 27 4.55 0.78 -3.77
C ARG A 27 4.32 -0.31 -4.82
N CYS A 28 3.72 -1.45 -4.45
CA CYS A 28 3.39 -2.55 -5.36
C CYS A 28 2.49 -2.07 -6.51
N ILE A 29 1.44 -1.31 -6.20
CA ILE A 29 0.54 -0.72 -7.20
C ILE A 29 1.29 0.28 -8.09
N ALA A 30 2.10 1.15 -7.49
CA ALA A 30 2.83 2.18 -8.25
C ALA A 30 3.83 1.58 -9.25
N ASN A 31 4.33 0.38 -8.93
CA ASN A 31 5.22 -0.43 -9.75
C ASN A 31 4.50 -1.40 -10.71
N GLY A 32 3.17 -1.31 -10.84
CA GLY A 32 2.40 -2.02 -11.87
C GLY A 32 1.62 -3.25 -11.39
N SER A 33 1.54 -3.49 -10.08
CA SER A 33 0.63 -4.52 -9.54
C SER A 33 -0.82 -4.04 -9.64
N ASN A 34 -1.51 -4.47 -10.68
CA ASN A 34 -2.83 -3.95 -11.08
C ASN A 34 -3.99 -4.95 -10.88
N SER A 35 -3.83 -5.91 -9.96
CA SER A 35 -4.89 -6.87 -9.62
C SER A 35 -4.64 -7.44 -8.24
N TRP A 36 -5.70 -8.00 -7.64
CA TRP A 36 -5.66 -8.63 -6.33
C TRP A 36 -4.46 -9.57 -6.14
N GLY A 37 -4.33 -10.57 -7.01
CA GLY A 37 -3.28 -11.60 -6.87
C GLY A 37 -1.87 -11.04 -7.05
N ARG A 38 -1.69 -10.01 -7.89
CA ARG A 38 -0.38 -9.36 -8.07
C ARG A 38 0.01 -8.54 -6.84
N VAL A 39 -0.94 -7.79 -6.27
CA VAL A 39 -0.68 -6.99 -5.06
C VAL A 39 -0.46 -7.90 -3.85
N LEU A 40 -1.26 -8.97 -3.70
CA LEU A 40 -1.09 -9.94 -2.62
C LEU A 40 0.30 -10.59 -2.68
N ARG A 41 0.68 -11.11 -3.85
CA ARG A 41 2.00 -11.72 -4.04
C ARG A 41 3.13 -10.74 -3.74
N CYS A 42 3.05 -9.51 -4.28
CA CYS A 42 4.05 -8.48 -4.02
C CYS A 42 4.18 -8.13 -2.52
N LEU A 43 3.05 -8.11 -1.78
CA LEU A 43 3.05 -7.87 -0.34
C LEU A 43 3.66 -9.04 0.44
N GLU A 44 3.29 -10.28 0.10
CA GLU A 44 3.81 -11.50 0.73
C GLU A 44 5.31 -11.69 0.47
N ASP A 45 5.77 -11.39 -0.76
CA ASP A 45 7.19 -11.46 -1.14
C ASP A 45 8.03 -10.45 -0.34
N GLU A 46 7.51 -9.26 -0.09
CA GLU A 46 8.19 -8.23 0.71
C GLU A 46 8.12 -8.54 2.22
N GLU A 47 7.03 -9.13 2.69
CA GLU A 47 6.86 -9.51 4.09
C GLU A 47 7.50 -10.86 4.44
N GLY A 48 7.87 -11.69 3.46
CA GLY A 48 8.43 -13.02 3.68
C GLY A 48 7.47 -14.00 4.37
N SER A 49 6.16 -13.72 4.35
CA SER A 49 5.14 -14.56 4.97
C SER A 49 3.79 -14.41 4.27
N THR A 50 2.90 -15.39 4.46
CA THR A 50 1.55 -15.35 3.89
C THR A 50 0.68 -14.32 4.59
N ILE A 51 -0.16 -13.62 3.84
CA ILE A 51 -1.05 -12.58 4.36
C ILE A 51 -2.50 -13.00 4.20
N SER A 52 -3.32 -12.78 5.24
CA SER A 52 -4.74 -13.06 5.13
C SER A 52 -5.40 -12.15 4.08
N SER A 53 -6.31 -12.71 3.30
CA SER A 53 -7.07 -11.96 2.31
C SER A 53 -7.78 -10.74 2.92
N SER A 54 -8.30 -10.87 4.15
CA SER A 54 -8.94 -9.78 4.88
C SER A 54 -8.03 -8.57 5.10
N VAL A 55 -6.73 -8.78 5.34
CA VAL A 55 -5.77 -7.68 5.52
C VAL A 55 -5.64 -6.87 4.23
N LEU A 56 -5.38 -7.53 3.10
CA LEU A 56 -5.27 -6.83 1.82
C LEU A 56 -6.59 -6.14 1.44
N HIS A 57 -7.73 -6.81 1.66
CA HIS A 57 -9.04 -6.25 1.38
C HIS A 57 -9.29 -4.95 2.15
N ASN A 58 -8.93 -4.94 3.43
CA ASN A 58 -9.07 -3.76 4.29
C ASN A 58 -8.16 -2.61 3.86
N ILE A 59 -6.93 -2.91 3.41
CA ILE A 59 -6.02 -1.88 2.90
C ILE A 59 -6.57 -1.26 1.62
N ILE A 60 -6.91 -2.09 0.61
CA ILE A 60 -7.44 -1.62 -0.67
C ILE A 60 -8.72 -0.81 -0.47
N THR A 61 -9.67 -1.31 0.31
CA THR A 61 -10.93 -0.61 0.61
C THR A 61 -10.68 0.74 1.27
N ASN A 62 -9.70 0.85 2.16
CA ASN A 62 -9.38 2.13 2.79
C ASN A 62 -8.77 3.11 1.79
N LEU A 63 -7.83 2.65 0.96
CA LEU A 63 -7.22 3.48 -0.08
C LEU A 63 -8.26 3.99 -1.11
N GLU A 64 -9.24 3.16 -1.46
CA GLU A 64 -10.36 3.58 -2.32
C GLU A 64 -11.28 4.61 -1.64
N LYS A 65 -11.61 4.40 -0.35
CA LYS A 65 -12.41 5.36 0.43
C LYS A 65 -11.74 6.73 0.57
N LEU A 66 -10.40 6.74 0.61
CA LEU A 66 -9.59 7.96 0.63
C LEU A 66 -9.39 8.56 -0.76
N SER A 67 -9.96 7.97 -1.83
CA SER A 67 -9.76 8.41 -3.21
C SER A 67 -8.28 8.48 -3.64
N ILE A 68 -7.45 7.59 -3.09
CA ILE A 68 -6.04 7.47 -3.47
C ILE A 68 -5.91 6.56 -4.69
N ILE A 69 -6.64 5.45 -4.67
CA ILE A 69 -6.69 4.48 -5.77
C ILE A 69 -8.13 4.16 -6.13
N LYS A 70 -8.34 3.62 -7.33
CA LYS A 70 -9.54 2.90 -7.73
C LYS A 70 -9.14 1.74 -8.63
N ASP A 71 -9.67 0.55 -8.38
CA ASP A 71 -9.40 -0.64 -9.21
C ASP A 71 -7.88 -0.89 -9.45
N TYR A 72 -7.08 -0.73 -8.38
CA TYR A 72 -5.62 -0.87 -8.39
C TYR A 72 -4.88 0.15 -9.27
N GLU A 73 -5.48 1.30 -9.56
CA GLU A 73 -4.84 2.42 -10.24
C GLU A 73 -4.89 3.69 -9.38
N PHE A 74 -3.83 4.48 -9.41
CA PHE A 74 -3.82 5.77 -8.69
C PHE A 74 -4.72 6.78 -9.39
N LEU A 75 -5.56 7.45 -8.61
CA LEU A 75 -6.44 8.50 -9.13
C LEU A 75 -5.69 9.80 -9.43
N ASP A 76 -4.53 10.01 -8.80
CA ASP A 76 -3.63 11.14 -9.06
C ASP A 76 -2.21 10.62 -9.36
N PRO A 77 -1.59 11.03 -10.49
CA PRO A 77 -0.20 10.66 -10.80
C PRO A 77 0.81 11.10 -9.74
N ILE A 78 0.54 12.16 -8.97
CA ILE A 78 1.38 12.62 -7.85
C ILE A 78 1.45 11.54 -6.76
N TYR A 79 0.33 10.91 -6.41
CA TYR A 79 0.32 9.82 -5.43
C TYR A 79 1.10 8.61 -5.92
N ARG A 80 1.02 8.31 -7.22
CA ARG A 80 1.82 7.25 -7.83
C ARG A 80 3.31 7.52 -7.68
N GLU A 81 3.77 8.71 -8.07
CA GLU A 81 5.19 9.06 -7.99
C GLU A 81 5.70 9.15 -6.55
N ALA A 82 4.88 9.65 -5.61
CA ALA A 82 5.20 9.62 -4.18
C ALA A 82 5.35 8.18 -3.67
N SER A 83 4.43 7.29 -4.06
CA SER A 83 4.39 5.89 -3.60
C SER A 83 5.59 5.07 -4.11
N LYS A 84 6.14 5.37 -5.29
CA LYS A 84 7.38 4.74 -5.78
C LYS A 84 8.59 5.02 -4.90
N ARG A 85 8.60 6.15 -4.19
CA ARG A 85 9.73 6.61 -3.36
C ARG A 85 9.65 6.10 -1.91
N LEU A 86 8.57 5.41 -1.55
CA LEU A 86 8.43 4.81 -0.23
C LEU A 86 9.53 3.77 0.01
N LYS A 87 10.07 3.76 1.23
CA LYS A 87 11.21 2.90 1.59
C LYS A 87 10.80 1.43 1.49
N ARG A 88 11.70 0.61 0.93
CA ARG A 88 11.63 -0.84 1.13
C ARG A 88 12.11 -1.13 2.54
N HIS A 89 11.33 -1.93 3.25
CA HIS A 89 11.67 -2.38 4.59
C HIS A 89 11.87 -3.89 4.51
N PRO A 90 13.09 -4.38 4.19
CA PRO A 90 13.38 -5.79 4.31
C PRO A 90 13.11 -6.25 5.76
N GLN A 91 12.60 -7.48 5.89
CA GLN A 91 12.48 -8.19 7.17
C GLN A 91 13.85 -8.35 7.82
#